data_AF-A0A6A6UE93-F1
#
_entry.id   AF-A0A6A6UE93-F1
#
_cell.length_a   1.000
_cell.length_b   1.000
_cell.length_c   1.000
_cell.angle_alpha   90.00
_cell.angle_beta   90.00
_cell.angle_gamma   90.00
#
_symmetry.space_group_name_H-M   'P 1'
#
loop_
_entity.id
_entity.type
_entity.pdbx_description
1 polymer ?
#
loop_
_entity_poly.entity_id
_entity_poly.type
_entity_poly.pdbx_seq_one_letter_code
_entity_poly.pdbx_strand_id
1 'polypeptide(L)'
;MSGPLGFAGNSDLYGIGIRIGYYSQAISLWISHMWAPSEAYFLNPITLVFLVSVIIGVCNLSFQTSTTYAIEPFMIMQVAYYMYYMSFGGPHEYELLRWEVDYLKVVLTMLVGIGLHGFDTWFWWRGLYKFKPTPGEHTVALFVYFGQNDLYGYIRIVSRVWNAIALYLLVFNLVLRVSQRSLERTVNSEIPPSRLKEISQGWLTTLYPYNLNQTGSEKGDLKMPATLSPPRVSRRPSINSIRSAPVPNLTSEKSLGHRTTRTFNENWRTDLEKKTDFSTPGKAEDATSRNHSPIPQIVTTEPGIQRTKSDRFRERFLGWQPQAALGDPIYNYQPSLENLQLATDLIKDINKPDPHKKWRCITFIWDVPSSIIRWEWTLLTNKFRPRVLTAVTAHARSLSYTLEWIMTDVWRHAVNHPAYLVVSGDDIALASRIKFTLEGIRPPHRNRAYNKLEQHHRCTKHRISWSTYSCRHRSWQSGQSSIHCLV
;
A
#
# COMPACT_ATOMS: atom_id res chain seq x y z
N MET A 1 -17.67 52.09 7.18
CA MET A 1 -17.67 51.66 5.77
C MET A 1 -17.17 50.23 5.72
N SER A 2 -18.08 49.25 5.68
CA SER A 2 -17.74 47.84 5.50
C SER A 2 -17.39 47.62 4.04
N GLY A 3 -16.10 47.73 3.70
CA GLY A 3 -15.60 47.28 2.41
C GLY A 3 -15.98 45.82 2.18
N PRO A 4 -16.04 45.36 0.91
CA PRO A 4 -16.34 43.97 0.61
C PRO A 4 -15.40 43.04 1.39
N LEU A 5 -15.97 42.09 2.13
CA LEU A 5 -15.31 41.13 3.02
C LEU A 5 -14.49 40.04 2.28
N GLY A 6 -13.88 40.40 1.14
CA GLY A 6 -13.15 39.48 0.27
C GLY A 6 -11.77 40.02 -0.09
N PHE A 7 -10.88 39.10 -0.49
CA PHE A 7 -9.59 39.44 -1.09
C PHE A 7 -9.57 39.00 -2.55
N ALA A 8 -8.87 39.77 -3.38
CA ALA A 8 -8.60 39.36 -4.76
C ALA A 8 -7.58 38.20 -4.73
N GLY A 9 -8.08 36.95 -4.81
CA GLY A 9 -7.23 35.77 -4.88
C GLY A 9 -6.50 35.69 -6.22
N ASN A 10 -5.34 35.04 -6.22
CA ASN A 10 -4.57 34.80 -7.44
C ASN A 10 -5.37 33.91 -8.43
N SER A 11 -5.73 34.45 -9.60
CA SER A 11 -6.46 33.71 -10.64
C SER A 11 -5.70 32.50 -11.18
N ASP A 12 -4.38 32.49 -11.06
CA ASP A 12 -3.55 31.36 -11.49
C ASP A 12 -3.56 30.21 -10.49
N LEU A 13 -4.10 30.40 -9.29
CA LEU A 13 -4.26 29.36 -8.27
C LEU A 13 -5.73 28.97 -8.09
N TYR A 14 -6.61 29.97 -8.16
CA TYR A 14 -8.05 29.81 -7.97
C TYR A 14 -8.85 29.89 -9.26
N GLY A 15 -8.18 29.92 -10.41
CA GLY A 15 -8.82 30.00 -11.71
C GLY A 15 -9.77 28.84 -11.94
N ILE A 16 -10.80 29.11 -12.76
CA ILE A 16 -11.83 28.13 -13.08
C ILE A 16 -11.22 26.83 -13.65
N GLY A 17 -10.15 26.92 -14.45
CA GLY A 17 -9.48 25.76 -15.03
C GLY A 17 -8.85 24.83 -13.98
N ILE A 18 -8.14 25.38 -13.00
CA ILE A 18 -7.52 24.58 -11.92
C ILE A 18 -8.59 23.93 -11.05
N ARG A 19 -9.68 24.66 -10.74
CA ARG A 19 -10.80 24.11 -9.98
C ARG A 19 -11.46 22.94 -10.72
N ILE A 20 -11.74 23.10 -12.01
CA ILE A 20 -12.30 22.03 -12.85
C ILE A 20 -11.37 20.82 -12.87
N GLY A 21 -10.07 21.04 -13.10
CA GLY A 21 -9.06 19.98 -13.07
C GLY A 21 -9.06 19.24 -11.73
N TYR A 22 -8.99 19.97 -10.62
CA TYR A 22 -9.05 19.40 -9.28
C TYR A 22 -10.31 18.56 -9.05
N TYR A 23 -11.49 19.13 -9.29
CA TYR A 23 -12.75 18.43 -9.04
C TYR A 23 -12.93 17.21 -9.94
N SER A 24 -12.55 17.30 -11.22
CA SER A 24 -12.58 16.16 -12.14
C SER A 24 -11.67 15.01 -11.68
N GLN A 25 -10.47 15.33 -11.18
CA GLN A 25 -9.52 14.34 -10.69
C GLN A 25 -9.98 13.74 -9.35
N ALA A 26 -10.49 14.56 -8.43
CA ALA A 26 -11.12 14.12 -7.19
C ALA A 26 -12.27 13.13 -7.45
N ILE A 27 -13.16 13.47 -8.38
CA ILE A 27 -14.28 12.61 -8.79
C ILE A 27 -13.75 11.34 -9.46
N SER A 28 -12.75 11.43 -10.33
CA SER A 28 -12.15 10.25 -11.00
C SER A 28 -11.49 9.29 -10.01
N LEU A 29 -10.78 9.82 -9.01
CA LEU A 29 -10.23 9.01 -7.91
C LEU A 29 -11.35 8.35 -7.11
N TRP A 30 -12.38 9.10 -6.73
CA TRP A 30 -13.52 8.51 -6.02
C TRP A 30 -14.22 7.41 -6.84
N ILE A 31 -14.45 7.65 -8.13
CA ILE A 31 -15.09 6.69 -9.02
C ILE A 31 -14.24 5.43 -9.18
N SER A 32 -12.94 5.58 -9.43
CA SER A 32 -12.03 4.44 -9.59
C SER A 32 -11.95 3.58 -8.33
N HIS A 33 -11.94 4.19 -7.15
CA HIS A 33 -11.92 3.42 -5.90
C HIS A 33 -13.21 2.62 -5.67
N MET A 34 -14.36 3.19 -6.04
CA MET A 34 -15.67 2.59 -5.78
C MET A 34 -16.10 1.59 -6.85
N TRP A 35 -15.89 1.89 -8.14
CA TRP A 35 -16.43 1.12 -9.25
C TRP A 35 -15.39 0.44 -10.13
N ALA A 36 -14.21 1.04 -10.29
CA ALA A 36 -13.18 0.55 -11.20
C ALA A 36 -11.77 0.47 -10.56
N PRO A 37 -11.57 -0.44 -9.59
CA PRO A 37 -10.29 -0.60 -8.90
C PRO A 37 -9.03 -0.69 -9.76
N SER A 38 -9.12 -1.36 -10.91
CA SER A 38 -8.02 -1.47 -11.87
C SER A 38 -7.56 -0.11 -12.40
N GLU A 39 -8.48 0.84 -12.55
CA GLU A 39 -8.17 2.19 -13.05
C GLU A 39 -7.49 3.05 -11.98
N ALA A 40 -7.76 2.79 -10.69
CA ALA A 40 -7.12 3.52 -9.59
C ALA A 40 -5.60 3.31 -9.60
N TYR A 41 -5.13 2.16 -10.09
CA TYR A 41 -3.71 1.89 -10.26
C TYR A 41 -3.04 2.87 -11.23
N PHE A 42 -3.70 3.12 -12.36
CA PHE A 42 -3.24 4.02 -13.42
C PHE A 42 -3.35 5.51 -13.03
N LEU A 43 -4.40 5.89 -12.30
CA LEU A 43 -4.63 7.26 -11.85
C LEU A 43 -3.65 7.72 -10.75
N ASN A 44 -3.09 6.79 -9.99
CA ASN A 44 -2.23 7.14 -8.85
C ASN A 44 -0.92 7.86 -9.29
N PRO A 45 -0.11 7.37 -10.26
CA PRO A 45 1.05 8.11 -10.75
C PRO A 45 0.73 9.52 -11.26
N ILE A 46 -0.36 9.69 -12.00
CA ILE A 46 -0.83 11.01 -12.49
C ILE A 46 -1.11 11.93 -11.30
N THR A 47 -1.75 11.38 -10.26
CA THR A 47 -2.03 12.10 -9.02
C THR A 47 -0.75 12.48 -8.27
N LEU A 48 0.25 11.61 -8.23
CA LEU A 48 1.54 11.94 -7.63
C LEU A 48 2.25 13.10 -8.36
N VAL A 49 2.25 13.10 -9.69
CA VAL A 49 2.81 14.21 -10.48
C VAL A 49 2.08 15.52 -10.21
N PHE A 50 0.74 15.46 -10.13
CA PHE A 50 -0.07 16.62 -9.76
C PHE A 50 0.28 17.13 -8.36
N LEU A 51 0.37 16.25 -7.36
CA LEU A 51 0.72 16.62 -5.98
C LEU A 51 2.12 17.23 -5.88
N VAL A 52 3.10 16.70 -6.61
CA VAL A 52 4.45 17.29 -6.67
C VAL A 52 4.38 18.71 -7.25
N SER A 53 3.64 18.91 -8.33
CA SER A 53 3.42 20.24 -8.91
C SER A 53 2.77 21.21 -7.92
N VAL A 54 1.78 20.75 -7.14
CA VAL A 54 1.14 21.54 -6.09
C VAL A 54 2.12 21.92 -4.96
N ILE A 55 2.97 20.99 -4.51
CA ILE A 55 4.01 21.29 -3.52
C ILE A 55 4.97 22.37 -4.05
N ILE A 56 5.42 22.25 -5.30
CA ILE A 56 6.29 23.26 -5.92
C ILE A 56 5.56 24.61 -5.99
N GLY A 57 4.30 24.61 -6.41
CA GLY A 57 3.47 25.81 -6.48
C GLY A 57 3.30 26.51 -5.14
N VAL A 58 3.00 25.75 -4.07
CA VAL A 58 2.82 26.31 -2.73
C VAL A 58 4.15 26.79 -2.11
N CYS A 59 5.25 26.11 -2.41
CA CYS A 59 6.60 26.58 -2.05
C CYS A 59 6.94 27.90 -2.76
N ASN A 60 6.64 28.02 -4.06
CA ASN A 60 6.85 29.25 -4.81
C ASN A 60 6.01 30.41 -4.27
N LEU A 61 4.74 30.15 -3.96
CA LEU A 61 3.86 31.11 -3.32
C LEU A 61 4.40 31.55 -1.94
N SER A 62 5.03 30.63 -1.22
CA SER A 62 5.61 30.89 0.10
C SER A 62 6.86 31.77 0.09
N PHE A 63 7.46 32.05 -1.07
CA PHE A 63 8.49 33.07 -1.17
C PHE A 63 7.92 34.50 -1.25
N GLN A 64 6.64 34.65 -1.60
CA GLN A 64 5.97 35.94 -1.77
C GLN A 64 5.11 36.31 -0.56
N THR A 65 5.62 36.04 0.65
CA THR A 65 4.87 36.22 1.90
C THR A 65 4.28 37.62 2.12
N SER A 66 4.89 38.66 1.55
CA SER A 66 4.43 40.05 1.65
C SER A 66 3.25 40.39 0.75
N THR A 67 2.88 39.54 -0.22
CA THR A 67 1.74 39.75 -1.12
C THR A 67 0.68 38.66 -1.00
N THR A 68 1.06 37.50 -0.48
CA THR A 68 0.17 36.35 -0.31
C THR A 68 -0.57 36.38 1.04
N TYR A 69 -1.88 36.10 0.99
CA TYR A 69 -2.67 35.90 2.21
C TYR A 69 -2.48 34.50 2.80
N ALA A 70 -2.47 34.39 4.13
CA ALA A 70 -2.26 33.12 4.83
C ALA A 70 -3.26 32.01 4.44
N ILE A 71 -4.48 32.39 4.09
CA ILE A 71 -5.54 31.46 3.66
C ILE A 71 -5.19 30.76 2.34
N GLU A 72 -4.36 31.37 1.50
CA GLU A 72 -4.06 30.86 0.17
C GLU A 72 -3.29 29.54 0.19
N PRO A 73 -2.08 29.45 0.77
CA PRO A 73 -1.36 28.19 0.89
C PRO A 73 -2.16 27.15 1.70
N PHE A 74 -2.95 27.58 2.69
CA PHE A 74 -3.81 26.68 3.44
C PHE A 74 -4.83 25.97 2.54
N MET A 75 -5.58 26.71 1.70
CA MET A 75 -6.58 26.11 0.80
C MET A 75 -5.95 25.14 -0.20
N ILE A 76 -4.80 25.51 -0.76
CA ILE A 76 -4.06 24.65 -1.71
C ILE A 76 -3.60 23.36 -1.03
N MET A 77 -3.13 23.44 0.23
CA MET A 77 -2.76 22.27 1.00
C MET A 77 -3.97 21.38 1.33
N GLN A 78 -5.15 21.94 1.64
CA GLN A 78 -6.36 21.13 1.86
C GLN A 78 -6.74 20.32 0.62
N VAL A 79 -6.67 20.95 -0.55
CA VAL A 79 -6.89 20.31 -1.86
C VAL A 79 -5.88 19.18 -2.08
N ALA A 80 -4.60 19.43 -1.82
CA ALA A 80 -3.54 18.44 -1.95
C ALA A 80 -3.75 17.25 -1.00
N TYR A 81 -4.12 17.50 0.26
CA TYR A 81 -4.40 16.43 1.22
C TYR A 81 -5.59 15.58 0.81
N TYR A 82 -6.68 16.20 0.33
CA TYR A 82 -7.83 15.46 -0.16
C TYR A 82 -7.43 14.47 -1.26
N MET A 83 -6.68 14.93 -2.26
CA MET A 83 -6.18 14.07 -3.34
C MET A 83 -5.20 13.00 -2.85
N TYR A 84 -4.29 13.37 -1.94
CA TYR A 84 -3.32 12.46 -1.36
C TYR A 84 -4.01 11.31 -0.63
N TYR A 85 -4.92 11.61 0.30
CA TYR A 85 -5.60 10.57 1.08
C TYR A 85 -6.56 9.73 0.24
N MET A 86 -7.22 10.33 -0.75
CA MET A 86 -8.01 9.60 -1.73
C MET A 86 -7.16 8.64 -2.58
N SER A 87 -5.87 8.93 -2.79
CA SER A 87 -4.95 8.08 -3.56
C SER A 87 -4.22 7.03 -2.68
N PHE A 88 -4.09 7.29 -1.38
CA PHE A 88 -3.35 6.45 -0.42
C PHE A 88 -4.06 5.10 -0.12
N GLY A 89 -5.35 5.00 -0.46
CA GLY A 89 -6.21 3.84 -0.18
C GLY A 89 -6.56 2.96 -1.39
N GLY A 90 -5.83 3.10 -2.50
CA GLY A 90 -6.06 2.37 -3.76
C GLY A 90 -6.51 0.93 -3.55
N PRO A 91 -7.64 0.50 -4.14
CA PRO A 91 -8.07 -0.88 -4.04
C PRO A 91 -6.96 -1.76 -4.56
N HIS A 92 -6.59 -2.72 -3.74
CA HIS A 92 -5.37 -3.45 -3.93
C HIS A 92 -5.59 -4.56 -4.97
N GLU A 93 -4.69 -4.65 -5.95
CA GLU A 93 -4.68 -5.79 -6.85
C GLU A 93 -4.36 -7.07 -6.06
N TYR A 94 -5.03 -8.16 -6.41
CA TYR A 94 -4.89 -9.46 -5.75
C TYR A 94 -3.59 -10.15 -6.21
N GLU A 95 -2.44 -9.56 -5.88
CA GLU A 95 -1.15 -10.24 -6.08
C GLU A 95 -0.93 -11.26 -4.95
N LEU A 96 -0.34 -12.41 -5.29
CA LEU A 96 -0.15 -13.54 -4.38
C LEU A 96 0.69 -13.17 -3.14
N LEU A 97 1.53 -12.13 -3.23
CA LEU A 97 2.38 -11.67 -2.15
C LEU A 97 2.39 -10.13 -2.13
N ARG A 98 1.92 -9.53 -1.03
CA ARG A 98 1.74 -8.06 -0.88
C ARG A 98 3.03 -7.23 -0.99
N TRP A 99 4.19 -7.87 -1.08
CA TRP A 99 5.49 -7.23 -1.28
C TRP A 99 5.93 -7.18 -2.75
N GLU A 100 5.20 -7.85 -3.65
CA GLU A 100 5.39 -7.77 -5.11
C GLU A 100 4.79 -6.48 -5.69
N VAL A 101 3.92 -5.79 -4.92
CA VAL A 101 3.40 -4.45 -5.21
C VAL A 101 4.56 -3.52 -5.56
N ASP A 102 4.38 -2.68 -6.58
CA ASP A 102 5.28 -1.60 -7.00
C ASP A 102 5.87 -0.82 -5.80
N TYR A 103 6.95 -1.34 -5.25
CA TYR A 103 7.60 -0.80 -4.04
C TYR A 103 7.99 0.66 -4.26
N LEU A 104 8.46 0.96 -5.48
CA LEU A 104 8.79 2.31 -5.90
C LEU A 104 7.58 3.24 -5.82
N LYS A 105 6.40 2.82 -6.29
CA LYS A 105 5.16 3.62 -6.21
C LYS A 105 4.78 3.93 -4.77
N VAL A 106 4.86 2.95 -3.87
CA VAL A 106 4.56 3.15 -2.44
C VAL A 106 5.55 4.12 -1.81
N VAL A 107 6.86 3.95 -2.07
CA VAL A 107 7.89 4.84 -1.56
C VAL A 107 7.70 6.26 -2.08
N LEU A 108 7.48 6.44 -3.39
CA LEU A 108 7.21 7.75 -3.98
C LEU A 108 5.97 8.41 -3.36
N THR A 109 4.90 7.64 -3.17
CA THR A 109 3.69 8.13 -2.48
C THR A 109 4.00 8.60 -1.06
N MET A 110 4.80 7.85 -0.30
CA MET A 110 5.21 8.24 1.05
C MET A 110 6.10 9.48 1.04
N LEU A 111 7.03 9.61 0.10
CA LEU A 111 7.89 10.79 -0.05
C LEU A 111 7.08 12.05 -0.37
N VAL A 112 6.10 11.96 -1.28
CA VAL A 112 5.16 13.06 -1.56
C VAL A 112 4.37 13.44 -0.31
N GLY A 113 3.88 12.45 0.44
CA GLY A 113 3.20 12.68 1.72
C GLY A 113 4.08 13.37 2.75
N ILE A 114 5.33 12.94 2.90
CA ILE A 114 6.33 13.59 3.77
C ILE A 114 6.57 15.03 3.32
N GLY A 115 6.65 15.28 2.00
CA GLY A 115 6.76 16.63 1.45
C GLY A 115 5.56 17.52 1.81
N LEU A 116 4.33 17.03 1.64
CA LEU A 116 3.10 17.74 2.00
C LEU A 116 3.06 18.06 3.51
N HIS A 117 3.23 17.06 4.36
CA HIS A 117 3.20 17.26 5.81
C HIS A 117 4.40 18.06 6.32
N GLY A 118 5.57 17.98 5.66
CA GLY A 118 6.73 18.79 5.96
C GLY A 118 6.47 20.27 5.67
N PHE A 119 5.89 20.59 4.51
CA PHE A 119 5.47 21.95 4.19
C PHE A 119 4.39 22.45 5.17
N ASP A 120 3.37 21.65 5.46
CA ASP A 120 2.30 22.04 6.38
C ASP A 120 2.83 22.25 7.82
N THR A 121 3.76 21.40 8.27
CA THR A 121 4.48 21.59 9.54
C THR A 121 5.23 22.91 9.54
N TRP A 122 5.94 23.26 8.46
CA TRP A 122 6.56 24.59 8.38
C TRP A 122 5.52 25.72 8.40
N PHE A 123 4.40 25.57 7.67
CA PHE A 123 3.33 26.55 7.59
C PHE A 123 2.76 26.85 8.98
N TRP A 124 2.34 25.84 9.74
CA TRP A 124 1.71 26.05 11.04
C TRP A 124 2.66 26.57 12.12
N TRP A 125 3.96 26.26 12.04
CA TRP A 125 4.94 26.72 13.05
C TRP A 125 5.51 28.09 12.74
N ARG A 126 5.82 28.36 11.47
CA ARG A 126 6.56 29.57 11.06
C ARG A 126 5.88 30.32 9.93
N GLY A 127 5.41 29.60 8.91
CA GLY A 127 4.88 30.21 7.68
C GLY A 127 3.69 31.14 7.96
N LEU A 128 2.76 30.72 8.80
CA LEU A 128 1.52 31.44 9.11
C LEU A 128 1.77 32.89 9.55
N TYR A 129 2.82 33.15 10.33
CA TYR A 129 3.15 34.51 10.79
C TYR A 129 3.84 35.38 9.75
N LYS A 130 4.32 34.79 8.65
CA LYS A 130 4.98 35.53 7.58
C LYS A 130 3.98 36.05 6.55
N PHE A 131 2.86 35.36 6.36
CA PHE A 131 1.84 35.73 5.39
C PHE A 131 0.96 36.86 5.89
N LYS A 132 0.34 37.56 4.94
CA LYS A 132 -0.66 38.59 5.27
C LYS A 132 -1.92 37.95 5.87
N PRO A 133 -2.48 38.48 6.97
CA PRO A 133 -3.83 38.12 7.38
C PRO A 133 -4.82 38.61 6.31
N THR A 134 -5.91 37.87 6.11
CA THR A 134 -6.96 38.32 5.18
C THR A 134 -7.58 39.63 5.67
N PRO A 135 -8.04 40.51 4.77
CA PRO A 135 -8.69 41.75 5.17
C PRO A 135 -9.93 41.45 6.04
N GLY A 136 -10.00 42.05 7.22
CA GLY A 136 -11.04 41.78 8.23
C GLY A 136 -10.46 41.53 9.62
N GLU A 137 -11.32 41.23 10.59
CA GLU A 137 -10.90 40.95 11.97
C GLU A 137 -10.21 39.58 12.13
N HIS A 138 -10.59 38.59 11.31
CA HIS A 138 -10.15 37.20 11.45
C HIS A 138 -9.83 36.56 10.10
N THR A 139 -8.81 35.68 10.07
CA THR A 139 -8.53 34.86 8.89
C THR A 139 -9.29 33.55 9.01
N VAL A 140 -10.57 33.60 8.66
CA VAL A 140 -11.50 32.48 8.83
C VAL A 140 -11.34 31.46 7.71
N ALA A 141 -11.15 30.21 8.10
CA ALA A 141 -11.16 29.06 7.20
C ALA A 141 -12.25 28.06 7.62
N LEU A 142 -12.85 27.39 6.64
CA LEU A 142 -13.79 26.29 6.89
C LEU A 142 -13.03 25.00 7.14
N PHE A 143 -13.19 24.44 8.34
CA PHE A 143 -12.74 23.10 8.69
C PHE A 143 -13.96 22.18 8.70
N VAL A 144 -13.96 21.13 7.89
CA VAL A 144 -15.14 20.27 7.64
C VAL A 144 -15.84 19.80 8.93
N TYR A 145 -15.08 19.53 10.00
CA TYR A 145 -15.62 19.03 11.27
C TYR A 145 -15.69 20.08 12.39
N PHE A 146 -15.03 21.23 12.22
CA PHE A 146 -14.94 22.25 13.27
C PHE A 146 -15.67 23.55 12.89
N GLY A 147 -16.22 23.63 11.68
CA GLY A 147 -16.84 24.82 11.15
C GLY A 147 -15.82 25.90 10.80
N GLN A 148 -16.29 27.15 10.77
CA GLN A 148 -15.47 28.32 10.49
C GLN A 148 -14.60 28.67 11.71
N ASN A 149 -13.27 28.63 11.53
CA ASN A 149 -12.31 28.96 12.59
C ASN A 149 -11.23 29.90 12.08
N ASP A 150 -10.75 30.77 12.96
CA ASP A 150 -9.62 31.66 12.67
C ASP A 150 -8.31 30.84 12.62
N LEU A 151 -7.57 30.96 11.51
CA LEU A 151 -6.27 30.29 11.32
C LEU A 151 -5.26 30.67 12.42
N TYR A 152 -5.37 31.88 12.99
CA TYR A 152 -4.49 32.34 14.06
C TYR A 152 -4.94 31.91 15.47
N GLY A 153 -6.11 31.29 15.59
CA GLY A 153 -6.73 30.87 16.86
C GLY A 153 -6.23 29.53 17.40
N TYR A 154 -7.08 28.85 18.18
CA TYR A 154 -6.74 27.57 18.84
C TYR A 154 -6.46 26.44 17.83
N ILE A 155 -7.07 26.51 16.64
CA ILE A 155 -6.89 25.50 15.58
C ILE A 155 -5.42 25.36 15.19
N ARG A 156 -4.63 26.44 15.29
CA ARG A 156 -3.18 26.41 15.09
C ARG A 156 -2.49 25.40 16.00
N ILE A 157 -2.84 25.36 17.29
CA ILE A 157 -2.22 24.45 18.26
C ILE A 157 -2.55 23.01 17.88
N VAL A 158 -3.82 22.75 17.55
CA VAL A 158 -4.28 21.42 17.13
C VAL A 158 -3.58 20.98 15.84
N SER A 159 -3.54 21.83 14.82
CA SER A 159 -2.87 21.56 13.55
C SER A 159 -1.36 21.31 13.74
N ARG A 160 -0.72 22.01 14.68
CA ARG A 160 0.68 21.73 15.03
C ARG A 160 0.82 20.30 15.56
N VAL A 161 0.13 19.96 16.65
CA VAL A 161 0.25 18.63 17.26
C VAL A 161 -0.11 17.53 16.24
N TRP A 162 -1.18 17.70 15.49
CA TRP A 162 -1.63 16.73 14.49
C TRP A 162 -0.61 16.52 13.37
N ASN A 163 -0.05 17.59 12.81
CA ASN A 163 0.93 17.48 11.73
C ASN A 163 2.24 16.85 12.18
N ALA A 164 2.70 17.13 13.41
CA ALA A 164 3.87 16.46 13.96
C ALA A 164 3.64 14.94 14.08
N ILE A 165 2.48 14.53 14.58
CA ILE A 165 2.10 13.10 14.68
C ILE A 165 2.00 12.49 13.28
N ALA A 166 1.31 13.13 12.33
CA ALA A 166 1.14 12.62 10.97
C ALA A 166 2.49 12.45 10.25
N LEU A 167 3.38 13.45 10.36
CA LEU A 167 4.71 13.38 9.78
C LEU A 167 5.55 12.25 10.41
N TYR A 168 5.53 12.12 11.73
CA TYR A 168 6.19 11.02 12.43
C TYR A 168 5.68 9.65 11.94
N LEU A 169 4.36 9.47 11.86
CA LEU A 169 3.75 8.23 11.38
C LEU A 169 4.13 7.92 9.93
N LEU A 170 4.22 8.91 9.05
CA LEU A 170 4.64 8.71 7.67
C LEU A 170 6.11 8.29 7.57
N VAL A 171 7.01 8.98 8.27
CA VAL A 171 8.44 8.64 8.31
C VAL A 171 8.63 7.24 8.89
N PHE A 172 7.94 6.92 9.98
CA PHE A 172 7.96 5.60 10.58
C PHE A 172 7.46 4.52 9.62
N ASN A 173 6.35 4.75 8.92
CA ASN A 173 5.85 3.82 7.91
C ASN A 173 6.82 3.64 6.73
N LEU A 174 7.50 4.70 6.29
CA LEU A 174 8.53 4.61 5.26
C LEU A 174 9.70 3.73 5.71
N VAL A 175 10.21 3.95 6.92
CA VAL A 175 11.28 3.11 7.51
C VAL A 175 10.85 1.65 7.61
N LEU A 176 9.62 1.39 8.05
CA LEU A 176 9.07 0.05 8.08
C LEU A 176 8.99 -0.57 6.67
N ARG A 177 8.57 0.18 5.64
CA ARG A 177 8.52 -0.33 4.25
C ARG A 177 9.91 -0.66 3.71
N VAL A 178 10.89 0.21 3.94
CA VAL A 178 12.28 -0.04 3.56
C VAL A 178 12.81 -1.29 4.25
N SER A 179 12.53 -1.43 5.55
CA SER A 179 12.93 -2.61 6.35
C SER A 179 12.25 -3.89 5.84
N GLN A 180 10.96 -3.82 5.50
CA GLN A 180 10.22 -4.93 4.89
C GLN A 180 10.85 -5.37 3.57
N ARG A 181 11.20 -4.42 2.71
CA ARG A 181 11.85 -4.71 1.42
C ARG A 181 13.25 -5.28 1.60
N SER A 182 14.00 -4.83 2.60
CA SER A 182 15.30 -5.41 2.94
C SER A 182 15.15 -6.86 3.39
N LEU A 183 14.21 -7.15 4.29
CA LEU A 183 13.92 -8.50 4.77
C LEU A 183 13.50 -9.41 3.62
N GLU A 184 12.62 -8.92 2.74
CA GLU A 184 12.18 -9.65 1.55
C GLU A 184 13.35 -9.99 0.62
N ARG A 185 14.27 -9.04 0.37
CA ARG A 185 15.47 -9.28 -0.43
C ARG A 185 16.34 -10.37 0.18
N THR A 186 16.54 -10.34 1.50
CA THR A 186 17.29 -11.38 2.22
C THR A 186 16.61 -12.75 2.03
N VAL A 187 15.32 -12.86 2.30
CA VAL A 187 14.57 -14.11 2.16
C VAL A 187 14.53 -14.61 0.71
N ASN A 188 14.37 -13.73 -0.28
CA ASN A 188 14.36 -14.09 -1.69
C ASN A 188 15.75 -14.50 -2.20
N SER A 189 16.82 -13.89 -1.67
CA SER A 189 18.20 -14.30 -1.99
C SER A 189 18.51 -15.69 -1.44
N GLU A 190 17.88 -16.05 -0.31
CA GLU A 190 18.07 -17.35 0.34
C GLU A 190 17.20 -18.45 -0.26
N ILE A 191 15.94 -18.15 -0.59
CA ILE A 191 14.99 -19.12 -1.14
C ILE A 191 14.27 -18.51 -2.35
N PRO A 192 14.76 -18.77 -3.58
CA PRO A 192 14.13 -18.24 -4.78
C PRO A 192 12.69 -18.76 -4.91
N PRO A 193 11.76 -17.98 -5.49
CA PRO A 193 10.34 -18.34 -5.59
C PRO A 193 10.06 -19.70 -6.23
N SER A 194 10.83 -20.07 -7.26
CA SER A 194 10.73 -21.37 -7.94
C SER A 194 11.00 -22.54 -6.98
N ARG A 195 12.09 -22.44 -6.21
CA ARG A 195 12.47 -23.46 -5.23
C ARG A 195 11.50 -23.52 -4.06
N LEU A 196 10.97 -22.38 -3.61
CA LEU A 196 9.95 -22.40 -2.57
C LEU A 196 8.69 -23.13 -3.03
N LYS A 197 8.28 -22.94 -4.28
CA LYS A 197 7.16 -23.66 -4.87
C LYS A 197 7.41 -25.18 -4.84
N GLU A 198 8.62 -25.61 -5.20
CA GLU A 198 9.02 -27.02 -5.12
C GLU A 198 9.01 -27.55 -3.68
N ILE A 199 9.61 -26.81 -2.73
CA ILE A 199 9.63 -27.17 -1.29
C ILE A 199 8.21 -27.31 -0.74
N SER A 200 7.35 -26.33 -1.02
CA SER A 200 5.96 -26.32 -0.56
C SER A 200 5.13 -27.44 -1.18
N GLN A 201 5.37 -27.76 -2.46
CA GLN A 201 4.75 -28.92 -3.12
C GLN A 201 5.24 -30.24 -2.50
N GLY A 202 6.55 -30.39 -2.25
CA GLY A 202 7.10 -31.55 -1.54
C GLY A 202 6.53 -31.70 -0.12
N TRP A 203 6.34 -30.60 0.58
CA TRP A 203 5.67 -30.58 1.89
C TRP A 203 4.24 -31.06 1.81
N LEU A 204 3.47 -30.54 0.85
CA LEU A 204 2.10 -31.00 0.63
C LEU A 204 2.06 -32.50 0.37
N THR A 205 2.92 -33.01 -0.53
CA THR A 205 2.92 -34.44 -0.86
C THR A 205 3.37 -35.33 0.30
N THR A 206 4.19 -34.82 1.23
CA THR A 206 4.64 -35.58 2.41
C THR A 206 3.70 -35.46 3.61
N LEU A 207 3.02 -34.33 3.78
CA LEU A 207 2.06 -34.10 4.88
C LEU A 207 0.66 -34.64 4.55
N TYR A 208 0.26 -34.66 3.27
CA TYR A 208 -1.05 -35.15 2.82
C TYR A 208 -1.15 -36.59 2.23
N PRO A 209 -0.15 -37.49 2.27
CA PRO A 209 -0.37 -38.84 1.77
C PRO A 209 -1.35 -39.64 2.64
N TYR A 210 -1.67 -39.15 3.85
CA TYR A 210 -2.52 -39.85 4.82
C TYR A 210 -4.02 -39.58 4.70
N ASN A 211 -4.47 -38.52 4.01
CA ASN A 211 -5.90 -38.17 3.96
C ASN A 211 -6.60 -38.49 2.62
N LEU A 212 -5.84 -38.71 1.55
CA LEU A 212 -6.42 -39.13 0.26
C LEU A 212 -6.86 -40.60 0.24
N ASN A 213 -6.29 -41.44 1.12
CA ASN A 213 -6.64 -42.86 1.21
C ASN A 213 -7.80 -43.15 2.17
N GLN A 214 -8.29 -42.18 2.97
CA GLN A 214 -9.43 -42.38 3.87
C GLN A 214 -10.79 -41.96 3.28
N THR A 215 -10.83 -41.23 2.18
CA THR A 215 -12.09 -40.94 1.47
C THR A 215 -12.44 -41.96 0.37
N GLY A 216 -11.66 -43.04 0.25
CA GLY A 216 -11.83 -44.10 -0.74
C GLY A 216 -12.75 -45.26 -0.32
N SER A 217 -13.65 -45.08 0.64
CA SER A 217 -14.60 -46.14 1.02
C SER A 217 -15.96 -45.60 1.48
N GLU A 218 -16.58 -44.74 0.67
CA GLU A 218 -18.04 -44.73 0.60
C GLU A 218 -18.43 -44.55 -0.86
N LYS A 219 -18.96 -45.63 -1.45
CA LYS A 219 -19.51 -45.69 -2.80
C LYS A 219 -20.70 -44.73 -2.89
N GLY A 220 -20.44 -43.47 -3.23
CA GLY A 220 -21.45 -42.51 -3.64
C GLY A 220 -20.95 -41.79 -4.88
N ASP A 221 -21.61 -42.02 -6.01
CA ASP A 221 -21.28 -41.46 -7.32
C ASP A 221 -21.25 -39.92 -7.31
N LEU A 222 -20.10 -39.34 -6.97
CA LEU A 222 -19.82 -37.92 -7.14
C LEU A 222 -19.35 -37.68 -8.57
N LYS A 223 -20.30 -37.32 -9.43
CA LYS A 223 -20.05 -36.80 -10.78
C LYS A 223 -19.03 -35.66 -10.71
N MET A 224 -17.91 -35.82 -11.40
CA MET A 224 -16.93 -34.73 -11.57
C MET A 224 -17.63 -33.49 -12.13
N PRO A 225 -17.38 -32.29 -11.59
CA PRO A 225 -17.81 -31.07 -12.23
C PRO A 225 -17.08 -30.97 -13.57
N ALA A 226 -17.86 -30.87 -14.65
CA ALA A 226 -17.36 -30.68 -16.00
C ALA A 226 -16.31 -29.55 -16.00
N THR A 227 -15.11 -29.88 -16.48
CA THR A 227 -14.05 -28.93 -16.76
C THR A 227 -14.60 -27.81 -17.64
N LEU A 228 -14.83 -26.65 -17.05
CA LEU A 228 -15.14 -25.44 -17.80
C LEU A 228 -13.91 -25.08 -18.63
N SER A 229 -14.03 -25.25 -19.95
CA SER A 229 -13.08 -24.75 -20.93
C SER A 229 -12.80 -23.26 -20.66
N PRO A 230 -11.55 -22.80 -20.78
CA PRO A 230 -11.24 -21.39 -20.61
C PRO A 230 -12.04 -20.54 -21.61
N PRO A 231 -12.50 -19.34 -21.22
CA PRO A 231 -13.24 -18.47 -22.12
C PRO A 231 -12.37 -18.14 -23.33
N ARG A 232 -12.92 -18.37 -24.54
CA ARG A 232 -12.34 -17.89 -25.80
C ARG A 232 -12.13 -16.39 -25.69
N VAL A 233 -10.87 -15.97 -25.56
CA VAL A 233 -10.46 -14.57 -25.73
C VAL A 233 -10.72 -14.19 -27.19
N SER A 234 -11.86 -13.57 -27.44
CA SER A 234 -12.21 -13.05 -28.76
C SER A 234 -11.63 -11.65 -28.94
N ARG A 235 -10.90 -11.49 -30.04
CA ARG A 235 -10.62 -10.25 -30.79
C ARG A 235 -9.72 -9.18 -30.14
N ARG A 236 -8.48 -9.16 -30.65
CA ARG A 236 -7.69 -7.93 -30.82
C ARG A 236 -8.49 -6.92 -31.66
N PRO A 237 -8.60 -5.63 -31.28
CA PRO A 237 -8.99 -4.60 -32.23
C PRO A 237 -7.81 -4.31 -33.17
N SER A 238 -8.10 -4.28 -34.47
CA SER A 238 -7.15 -3.94 -35.52
C SER A 238 -6.79 -2.44 -35.45
N ILE A 239 -5.51 -2.15 -35.27
CA ILE A 239 -4.91 -0.81 -35.40
C ILE A 239 -4.80 -0.48 -36.89
N ASN A 240 -5.93 -0.27 -37.58
CA ASN A 240 -5.96 0.25 -38.95
C ASN A 240 -7.38 0.70 -39.34
N SER A 241 -7.86 1.80 -38.77
CA SER A 241 -8.85 2.66 -39.45
C SER A 241 -8.87 4.07 -38.86
N ILE A 242 -7.91 4.91 -39.25
CA ILE A 242 -8.12 6.36 -39.28
C ILE A 242 -7.70 6.81 -40.67
N ARG A 243 -8.66 6.76 -41.61
CA ARG A 243 -8.55 7.33 -42.94
C ARG A 243 -9.43 8.59 -42.95
N SER A 244 -8.76 9.74 -42.92
CA SER A 244 -9.13 11.01 -43.56
C SER A 244 -10.63 11.34 -43.73
N ALA A 245 -11.11 12.31 -42.97
CA ALA A 245 -12.22 13.17 -43.37
C ALA A 245 -11.67 14.55 -43.80
N PRO A 246 -12.20 15.19 -44.87
CA PRO A 246 -11.71 16.47 -45.36
C PRO A 246 -12.23 17.63 -44.50
N VAL A 247 -11.33 18.56 -44.17
CA VAL A 247 -11.67 19.85 -43.54
C VAL A 247 -12.10 20.83 -44.64
N PRO A 248 -13.22 21.55 -44.49
CA PRO A 248 -13.59 22.61 -45.43
C PRO A 248 -12.74 23.86 -45.18
N ASN A 249 -12.25 24.43 -46.29
CA ASN A 249 -11.58 25.72 -46.34
C ASN A 249 -12.50 26.83 -45.82
N LEU A 250 -12.03 27.58 -44.83
CA LEU A 250 -12.54 28.89 -44.49
C LEU A 250 -11.39 29.89 -44.55
N THR A 251 -11.55 30.79 -45.52
CA THR A 251 -10.67 31.88 -45.89
C THR A 251 -10.67 33.00 -44.86
N SER A 252 -9.48 33.61 -44.72
CA SER A 252 -9.26 35.04 -44.51
C SER A 252 -9.71 35.66 -43.19
N GLU A 253 -8.74 35.95 -42.32
CA GLU A 253 -8.55 37.34 -41.88
C GLU A 253 -7.12 37.62 -41.43
N LYS A 254 -6.57 38.74 -41.93
CA LYS A 254 -5.26 39.30 -41.60
C LYS A 254 -5.38 40.06 -40.27
N SER A 255 -4.45 39.85 -39.32
CA SER A 255 -3.85 40.97 -38.60
C SER A 255 -2.58 40.56 -37.84
N LEU A 256 -1.57 41.41 -37.99
CA LEU A 256 -0.25 41.42 -37.35
C LEU A 256 -0.27 41.18 -35.84
N GLY A 257 0.78 40.51 -35.37
CA GLY A 257 1.17 40.52 -33.96
C GLY A 257 2.45 39.72 -33.72
N HIS A 258 3.62 40.31 -33.98
CA HIS A 258 4.90 39.76 -33.58
C HIS A 258 4.95 39.53 -32.05
N ARG A 259 5.18 38.28 -31.62
CA ARG A 259 5.76 38.03 -30.30
C ARG A 259 6.66 36.80 -30.31
N THR A 260 7.88 37.04 -29.90
CA THR A 260 9.04 36.15 -29.85
C THR A 260 8.82 35.01 -28.85
N THR A 261 8.72 33.77 -29.33
CA THR A 261 8.88 32.56 -28.51
C THR A 261 10.31 32.03 -28.65
N ARG A 262 11.08 32.16 -27.57
CA ARG A 262 12.34 31.44 -27.33
C ARG A 262 12.05 29.94 -27.33
N THR A 263 12.62 29.21 -28.27
CA THR A 263 12.69 27.75 -28.25
C THR A 263 13.74 27.32 -27.22
N PHE A 264 13.33 26.46 -26.29
CA PHE A 264 14.21 25.79 -25.33
C PHE A 264 14.75 24.53 -26.00
N ASN A 265 16.06 24.39 -25.93
CA ASN A 265 16.90 23.52 -26.74
C ASN A 265 16.78 22.03 -26.32
N GLU A 266 16.46 21.15 -27.27
CA GLU A 266 16.59 19.70 -27.16
C GLU A 266 18.04 19.31 -27.46
N ASN A 267 18.83 18.96 -26.44
CA ASN A 267 20.17 18.39 -26.67
C ASN A 267 20.67 17.58 -25.45
N TRP A 268 20.07 16.41 -25.18
CA TRP A 268 20.60 15.49 -24.16
C TRP A 268 20.63 14.01 -24.59
N ARG A 269 20.47 13.68 -25.87
CA ARG A 269 20.24 12.28 -26.30
C ARG A 269 21.33 11.59 -27.12
N THR A 270 22.57 12.06 -27.12
CA THR A 270 23.62 11.48 -28.00
C THR A 270 24.93 11.02 -27.35
N ASP A 271 25.01 10.93 -26.01
CA ASP A 271 26.27 10.56 -25.32
C ASP A 271 26.31 9.17 -24.64
N LEU A 272 25.38 8.26 -24.96
CA LEU A 272 25.32 6.93 -24.33
C LEU A 272 25.57 5.72 -25.24
N GLU A 273 25.96 5.91 -26.51
CA GLU A 273 26.24 4.81 -27.45
C GLU A 273 27.73 4.65 -27.85
N LYS A 274 28.66 5.30 -27.16
CA LYS A 274 30.11 5.11 -27.39
C LYS A 274 30.82 4.56 -26.15
N LYS A 275 30.65 3.27 -25.87
CA LYS A 275 31.62 2.45 -25.11
C LYS A 275 31.20 0.98 -25.03
N THR A 276 31.54 0.20 -26.05
CA THR A 276 31.92 -1.22 -25.91
C THR A 276 32.47 -1.73 -27.24
N ASP A 277 33.69 -1.33 -27.56
CA ASP A 277 34.57 -2.11 -28.44
C ASP A 277 35.78 -2.50 -27.59
N PHE A 278 35.83 -3.76 -27.16
CA PHE A 278 37.06 -4.36 -26.67
C PHE A 278 37.35 -5.63 -27.46
N SER A 279 38.52 -5.57 -28.05
CA SER A 279 39.14 -6.47 -29.00
C SER A 279 39.52 -7.82 -28.38
N THR A 280 39.33 -8.86 -29.19
CA THR A 280 40.08 -10.13 -29.13
C THR A 280 41.58 -9.91 -29.35
N PRO A 281 42.41 -10.78 -28.75
CA PRO A 281 43.49 -11.39 -29.53
C PRO A 281 43.47 -12.91 -29.38
N GLY A 282 43.53 -13.60 -30.53
CA GLY A 282 43.82 -15.02 -30.58
C GLY A 282 45.30 -15.29 -30.38
N LYS A 283 45.60 -16.49 -29.88
CA LYS A 283 46.77 -17.28 -30.25
C LYS A 283 46.47 -18.77 -30.03
N ALA A 284 46.74 -19.54 -31.08
CA ALA A 284 46.79 -20.98 -31.10
C ALA A 284 48.10 -21.46 -30.42
N GLU A 285 48.07 -22.59 -29.72
CA GLU A 285 48.62 -23.87 -30.18
C GLU A 285 48.54 -24.97 -29.11
N ASP A 286 48.53 -26.19 -29.64
CA ASP A 286 48.93 -27.48 -29.07
C ASP A 286 47.97 -28.37 -28.28
N ALA A 287 47.67 -29.46 -29.00
CA ALA A 287 47.11 -30.71 -28.56
C ALA A 287 48.13 -31.53 -27.76
N THR A 288 47.68 -32.15 -26.66
CA THR A 288 47.85 -33.59 -26.39
C THR A 288 47.25 -33.96 -25.03
N SER A 289 46.91 -35.24 -24.90
CA SER A 289 46.63 -35.96 -23.64
C SER A 289 45.18 -36.04 -23.18
N ARG A 290 44.50 -37.09 -23.67
CA ARG A 290 43.37 -37.74 -23.01
C ARG A 290 43.82 -38.27 -21.65
N ASN A 291 43.20 -37.80 -20.57
CA ASN A 291 43.17 -38.52 -19.31
C ASN A 291 41.72 -38.73 -18.86
N HIS A 292 41.34 -40.02 -18.78
CA HIS A 292 40.10 -40.47 -18.19
C HIS A 292 40.05 -40.02 -16.71
N SER A 293 39.11 -39.15 -16.39
CA SER A 293 38.77 -38.89 -14.98
C SER A 293 37.94 -40.07 -14.46
N PRO A 294 38.25 -40.61 -13.27
CA PRO A 294 37.49 -41.70 -12.70
C PRO A 294 36.09 -41.23 -12.30
N ILE A 295 35.12 -42.10 -12.53
CA ILE A 295 33.74 -42.00 -12.04
C ILE A 295 33.80 -41.72 -10.53
N PRO A 296 33.11 -40.68 -10.01
CA PRO A 296 33.11 -40.41 -8.58
C PRO A 296 32.52 -41.62 -7.85
N GLN A 297 33.34 -42.24 -6.99
CA GLN A 297 32.92 -43.31 -6.11
C GLN A 297 31.79 -42.77 -5.22
N ILE A 298 30.67 -43.49 -5.22
CA ILE A 298 29.56 -43.27 -4.29
C ILE A 298 30.13 -43.52 -2.89
N VAL A 299 30.45 -42.44 -2.18
CA VAL A 299 30.79 -42.48 -0.77
C VAL A 299 29.55 -43.00 -0.04
N THR A 300 29.60 -44.26 0.36
CA THR A 300 28.59 -44.86 1.23
C THR A 300 28.77 -44.23 2.61
N THR A 301 27.83 -43.35 2.96
CA THR A 301 27.76 -42.71 4.27
C THR A 301 27.77 -43.77 5.38
N GLU A 302 28.63 -43.57 6.38
CA GLU A 302 28.76 -44.43 7.56
C GLU A 302 27.38 -44.77 8.18
N PRO A 303 27.08 -46.07 8.40
CA PRO A 303 25.86 -46.48 9.08
C PRO A 303 26.00 -46.21 10.58
N GLY A 304 25.42 -45.11 11.07
CA GLY A 304 25.37 -44.86 12.52
C GLY A 304 24.98 -43.44 12.95
N ILE A 305 25.17 -42.43 12.09
CA ILE A 305 24.81 -41.05 12.44
C ILE A 305 23.30 -40.89 12.25
N GLN A 306 22.54 -40.87 13.35
CA GLN A 306 21.12 -40.51 13.31
C GLN A 306 20.99 -39.06 12.85
N ARG A 307 20.73 -38.87 11.55
CA ARG A 307 20.39 -37.59 10.97
C ARG A 307 19.21 -36.99 11.72
N THR A 308 19.41 -35.77 12.23
CA THR A 308 18.38 -35.03 12.95
C THR A 308 17.15 -34.84 12.04
N LYS A 309 15.97 -34.60 12.62
CA LYS A 309 14.77 -34.31 11.81
C LYS A 309 15.00 -33.10 10.89
N SER A 310 15.84 -32.14 11.31
CA SER A 310 16.33 -31.03 10.47
C SER A 310 17.19 -31.50 9.30
N ASP A 311 18.12 -32.44 9.49
CA ASP A 311 18.97 -32.94 8.40
C ASP A 311 18.16 -33.69 7.35
N ARG A 312 17.20 -34.50 7.78
CA ARG A 312 16.26 -35.18 6.86
C ARG A 312 15.36 -34.19 6.13
N PHE A 313 14.93 -33.12 6.81
CA PHE A 313 14.18 -32.04 6.18
C PHE A 313 15.04 -31.31 5.13
N ARG A 314 16.29 -30.99 5.45
CA ARG A 314 17.25 -30.33 4.55
C ARG A 314 17.54 -31.19 3.32
N GLU A 315 17.83 -32.46 3.52
CA GLU A 315 18.15 -33.40 2.44
C GLU A 315 16.96 -33.62 1.51
N ARG A 316 15.78 -33.94 2.06
CA ARG A 316 14.61 -34.30 1.24
C ARG A 316 13.91 -33.11 0.62
N PHE A 317 13.87 -31.96 1.28
CA PHE A 317 13.04 -30.83 0.82
C PHE A 317 13.86 -29.68 0.28
N LEU A 318 15.02 -29.38 0.86
CA LEU A 318 15.88 -28.33 0.34
C LEU A 318 16.83 -28.87 -0.74
N GLY A 319 16.85 -30.18 -1.02
CA GLY A 319 17.82 -30.77 -1.95
C GLY A 319 19.26 -30.60 -1.46
N TRP A 320 19.45 -30.41 -0.14
CA TRP A 320 20.76 -30.25 0.47
C TRP A 320 21.48 -31.60 0.47
N GLN A 321 22.44 -31.76 -0.45
CA GLN A 321 23.33 -32.91 -0.49
C GLN A 321 24.49 -32.63 0.48
N PRO A 322 24.73 -33.46 1.52
CA PRO A 322 25.75 -33.16 2.51
C PRO A 322 27.18 -33.05 1.96
N GLN A 323 27.47 -33.56 0.75
CA GLN A 323 28.84 -33.82 0.27
C GLN A 323 29.08 -33.67 -1.25
N ALA A 324 28.19 -33.07 -2.04
CA ALA A 324 28.40 -32.99 -3.51
C ALA A 324 28.98 -31.64 -3.97
N ALA A 325 30.16 -31.70 -4.58
CA ALA A 325 31.01 -30.62 -5.07
C ALA A 325 30.44 -29.76 -6.22
N LEU A 326 29.27 -29.14 -6.03
CA LEU A 326 28.90 -27.91 -6.73
C LEU A 326 29.04 -26.78 -5.72
N GLY A 327 29.98 -25.86 -5.98
CA GLY A 327 30.40 -24.79 -5.08
C GLY A 327 29.26 -24.29 -4.20
N ASP A 328 29.47 -24.41 -2.88
CA ASP A 328 28.44 -24.29 -1.86
C ASP A 328 27.45 -23.20 -2.23
N PRO A 329 26.17 -23.53 -2.45
CA PRO A 329 25.21 -22.46 -2.53
C PRO A 329 25.23 -21.80 -1.15
N ILE A 330 25.75 -20.57 -1.11
CA ILE A 330 25.98 -19.75 0.09
C ILE A 330 24.62 -19.30 0.64
N TYR A 331 23.83 -20.26 1.10
CA TYR A 331 22.61 -20.00 1.84
C TYR A 331 23.01 -19.96 3.31
N ASN A 332 23.29 -18.74 3.79
CA ASN A 332 23.65 -18.50 5.18
C ASN A 332 22.50 -18.82 6.15
N TYR A 333 21.27 -18.92 5.65
CA TYR A 333 20.10 -19.23 6.44
C TYR A 333 19.73 -20.71 6.40
N GLN A 334 19.76 -21.33 7.57
CA GLN A 334 19.39 -22.73 7.75
C GLN A 334 18.19 -22.83 8.72
N PRO A 335 16.94 -22.81 8.22
CA PRO A 335 15.78 -22.87 9.10
C PRO A 335 15.75 -24.21 9.85
N SER A 336 15.50 -24.16 11.15
CA SER A 336 15.20 -25.36 11.93
C SER A 336 13.70 -25.67 11.82
N LEU A 337 13.34 -26.96 11.76
CA LEU A 337 11.93 -27.36 11.69
C LEU A 337 11.17 -26.90 12.94
N GLU A 338 11.83 -26.91 14.09
CA GLU A 338 11.28 -26.45 15.37
C GLU A 338 10.98 -24.95 15.34
N ASN A 339 11.89 -24.12 14.81
CA ASN A 339 11.66 -22.68 14.68
C ASN A 339 10.53 -22.38 13.70
N LEU A 340 10.45 -23.11 12.59
CA LEU A 340 9.35 -22.97 11.63
C LEU A 340 8.00 -23.36 12.23
N GLN A 341 7.95 -24.40 13.06
CA GLN A 341 6.75 -24.79 13.78
C GLN A 341 6.33 -23.70 14.78
N LEU A 342 7.26 -23.21 15.59
CA LEU A 342 7.02 -22.10 16.52
C LEU A 342 6.57 -20.82 15.80
N ALA A 343 7.15 -20.51 14.65
CA ALA A 343 6.76 -19.37 13.83
C ALA A 343 5.35 -19.55 13.24
N THR A 344 5.01 -20.76 12.82
CA THR A 344 3.67 -21.12 12.34
C THR A 344 2.64 -20.98 13.45
N ASP A 345 2.96 -21.40 14.67
CA ASP A 345 2.06 -21.30 15.82
C ASP A 345 1.86 -19.85 16.27
N LEU A 346 2.93 -19.04 16.26
CA LEU A 346 2.85 -17.58 16.44
C LEU A 346 1.91 -16.94 15.40
N ILE A 347 2.10 -17.28 14.12
CA ILE A 347 1.26 -16.80 13.01
C ILE A 347 -0.21 -17.22 13.20
N LYS A 348 -0.48 -18.44 13.64
CA LYS A 348 -1.84 -18.91 13.91
C LYS A 348 -2.48 -18.13 15.06
N ASP A 349 -1.73 -17.86 16.12
CA ASP A 349 -2.23 -17.12 17.28
C ASP A 349 -2.57 -15.67 16.92
N ILE A 350 -1.69 -15.00 16.18
CA ILE A 350 -1.91 -13.65 15.65
C ILE A 350 -3.14 -13.58 14.72
N ASN A 351 -3.52 -14.70 14.11
CA ASN A 351 -4.68 -14.76 13.22
C ASN A 351 -6.01 -15.04 13.95
N LYS A 352 -6.00 -15.37 15.26
CA LYS A 352 -7.22 -15.76 16.00
C LYS A 352 -8.16 -14.57 16.23
N PRO A 353 -9.36 -14.52 15.64
CA PRO A 353 -10.22 -13.33 15.66
C PRO A 353 -10.45 -12.80 17.08
N ASP A 354 -10.28 -11.49 17.28
CA ASP A 354 -10.56 -10.84 18.57
C ASP A 354 -12.07 -10.94 18.88
N PRO A 355 -12.46 -11.60 20.00
CA PRO A 355 -13.87 -11.75 20.37
C PRO A 355 -14.57 -10.41 20.66
N HIS A 356 -13.82 -9.34 20.99
CA HIS A 356 -14.39 -8.02 21.34
C HIS A 356 -14.67 -7.12 20.12
N LYS A 357 -14.48 -7.66 18.91
CA LYS A 357 -14.57 -6.94 17.63
C LYS A 357 -15.86 -6.14 17.39
N LYS A 358 -17.01 -6.60 17.89
CA LYS A 358 -18.32 -5.95 17.61
C LYS A 358 -18.41 -4.49 18.09
N TRP A 359 -17.63 -4.11 19.10
CA TRP A 359 -17.71 -2.76 19.68
C TRP A 359 -16.74 -1.76 19.04
N ARG A 360 -15.72 -2.21 18.29
CA ARG A 360 -14.64 -1.34 17.81
C ARG A 360 -14.99 -0.44 16.62
N CYS A 361 -15.96 -0.80 15.77
CA CYS A 361 -16.38 0.08 14.67
C CYS A 361 -16.94 1.43 15.16
N ILE A 362 -17.45 1.48 16.40
CA ILE A 362 -17.97 2.72 17.00
C ILE A 362 -16.84 3.57 17.58
N THR A 363 -15.69 2.97 17.93
CA THR A 363 -14.58 3.63 18.63
C THR A 363 -13.37 3.94 17.74
N PHE A 364 -13.45 3.77 16.42
CA PHE A 364 -12.29 3.92 15.51
C PHE A 364 -11.51 5.23 15.70
N ILE A 365 -12.22 6.34 15.98
CA ILE A 365 -11.63 7.66 16.25
C ILE A 365 -10.80 7.67 17.55
N TRP A 366 -11.22 6.93 18.58
CA TRP A 366 -10.51 6.78 19.86
C TRP A 366 -9.46 5.66 19.84
N ASP A 367 -9.56 4.74 18.89
CA ASP A 367 -8.65 3.61 18.81
C ASP A 367 -7.27 4.03 18.30
N VAL A 368 -7.15 5.09 17.49
CA VAL A 368 -5.84 5.55 16.99
C VAL A 368 -4.94 6.07 18.14
N PRO A 369 -5.36 7.04 18.98
CA PRO A 369 -4.52 7.50 20.08
C PRO A 369 -4.23 6.40 21.11
N SER A 370 -5.24 5.61 21.46
CA SER A 370 -5.07 4.51 22.42
C SER A 370 -4.20 3.38 21.87
N SER A 371 -4.18 3.18 20.55
CA SER A 371 -3.27 2.25 19.88
C SER A 371 -1.83 2.71 19.97
N ILE A 372 -1.57 4.01 19.79
CA ILE A 372 -0.22 4.59 19.94
C ILE A 372 0.27 4.38 21.37
N ILE A 373 -0.52 4.76 22.37
CA ILE A 373 -0.16 4.62 23.78
C ILE A 373 0.08 3.15 24.16
N ARG A 374 -0.84 2.26 23.77
CA ARG A 374 -0.70 0.81 24.04
C ARG A 374 0.53 0.22 23.36
N TRP A 375 0.86 0.69 22.16
CA TRP A 375 2.03 0.24 21.43
C TRP A 375 3.33 0.67 22.11
N GLU A 376 3.45 1.94 22.47
CA GLU A 376 4.62 2.44 23.20
C GLU A 376 4.81 1.70 24.53
N TRP A 377 3.71 1.46 25.27
CA TRP A 377 3.77 0.66 26.49
C TRP A 377 4.28 -0.76 26.23
N THR A 378 3.78 -1.42 25.19
CA THR A 378 4.20 -2.79 24.82
C THR A 378 5.69 -2.85 24.46
N LEU A 379 6.21 -1.81 23.81
CA LEU A 379 7.63 -1.66 23.49
C LEU A 379 8.50 -1.43 24.73
N LEU A 380 7.98 -0.73 25.74
CA LEU A 380 8.70 -0.49 26.99
C LEU A 380 8.76 -1.74 27.86
N THR A 381 7.75 -2.60 27.83
CA THR A 381 7.68 -3.81 28.68
C THR A 381 8.34 -5.04 28.08
N ASN A 382 8.63 -5.06 26.78
CA ASN A 382 9.13 -6.25 26.09
C ASN A 382 10.38 -5.96 25.26
N LYS A 383 11.23 -6.98 25.08
CA LYS A 383 12.45 -6.85 24.26
C LYS A 383 12.09 -6.60 22.79
N PHE A 384 12.39 -5.40 22.30
CA PHE A 384 12.11 -5.02 20.92
C PHE A 384 12.98 -5.81 19.91
N ARG A 385 12.34 -6.58 19.03
CA ARG A 385 12.99 -7.32 17.93
C ARG A 385 12.51 -6.77 16.57
N PRO A 386 13.19 -5.77 15.99
CA PRO A 386 12.68 -5.05 14.81
C PRO A 386 12.47 -5.95 13.59
N ARG A 387 13.35 -6.94 13.36
CA ARG A 387 13.20 -7.90 12.24
C ARG A 387 11.98 -8.81 12.40
N VAL A 388 11.76 -9.34 13.59
CA VAL A 388 10.59 -10.18 13.92
C VAL A 388 9.30 -9.38 13.76
N LEU A 389 9.26 -8.16 14.29
CA LEU A 389 8.11 -7.28 14.14
C LEU A 389 7.85 -6.91 12.67
N THR A 390 8.90 -6.68 11.89
CA THR A 390 8.81 -6.42 10.45
C THR A 390 8.17 -7.59 9.71
N ALA A 391 8.60 -8.82 10.03
CA ALA A 391 8.06 -10.06 9.46
C ALA A 391 6.59 -10.27 9.85
N VAL A 392 6.24 -10.09 11.13
CA VAL A 392 4.86 -10.13 11.63
C VAL A 392 3.99 -9.09 10.93
N THR A 393 4.49 -7.86 10.78
CA THR A 393 3.77 -6.78 10.10
C THR A 393 3.54 -7.12 8.63
N ALA A 394 4.54 -7.69 7.96
CA ALA A 394 4.42 -8.11 6.57
C ALA A 394 3.35 -9.20 6.43
N HIS A 395 3.38 -10.23 7.29
CA HIS A 395 2.38 -11.29 7.35
C HIS A 395 0.97 -10.78 7.60
N ALA A 396 0.77 -9.98 8.66
CA ALA A 396 -0.52 -9.42 9.02
C ALA A 396 -1.06 -8.50 7.92
N ARG A 397 -0.19 -7.73 7.25
CA ARG A 397 -0.56 -6.95 6.08
C ARG A 397 -1.02 -7.87 4.95
N SER A 398 -0.33 -8.96 4.64
CA SER A 398 -0.82 -9.90 3.61
C SER A 398 -2.20 -10.48 3.94
N LEU A 399 -2.56 -10.56 5.22
CA LEU A 399 -3.88 -11.01 5.68
C LEU A 399 -4.92 -9.91 5.88
N SER A 400 -4.57 -8.62 5.83
CA SER A 400 -5.48 -7.53 6.27
C SER A 400 -6.79 -7.43 5.48
N TYR A 401 -6.91 -8.12 4.34
CA TYR A 401 -8.17 -8.28 3.61
C TYR A 401 -9.15 -9.24 4.28
N THR A 402 -8.62 -10.20 5.03
CA THR A 402 -9.37 -11.23 5.77
C THR A 402 -9.53 -10.86 7.24
N LEU A 403 -8.54 -10.15 7.78
CA LEU A 403 -8.46 -9.75 9.18
C LEU A 403 -8.68 -8.23 9.29
N GLU A 404 -9.85 -7.85 9.82
CA GLU A 404 -10.17 -6.46 10.22
C GLU A 404 -9.41 -6.05 11.50
N TRP A 405 -8.13 -6.42 11.61
CA TRP A 405 -7.32 -6.13 12.78
C TRP A 405 -6.63 -4.78 12.66
N ILE A 406 -6.57 -4.07 13.78
CA ILE A 406 -5.66 -2.94 13.92
C ILE A 406 -4.25 -3.51 14.10
N MET A 407 -3.28 -2.96 13.37
CA MET A 407 -1.91 -3.47 13.36
C MET A 407 -1.28 -3.50 14.76
N THR A 408 -1.67 -2.58 15.64
CA THR A 408 -1.20 -2.52 17.03
C THR A 408 -1.64 -3.73 17.86
N ASP A 409 -2.83 -4.27 17.61
CA ASP A 409 -3.28 -5.50 18.28
C ASP A 409 -2.45 -6.69 17.82
N VAL A 410 -2.23 -6.82 16.50
CA VAL A 410 -1.36 -7.85 15.92
C VAL A 410 0.02 -7.81 16.58
N TRP A 411 0.60 -6.62 16.68
CA TRP A 411 1.90 -6.45 17.32
C TRP A 411 1.89 -6.81 18.80
N ARG A 412 0.87 -6.40 19.55
CA ARG A 412 0.71 -6.74 20.96
C ARG A 412 0.60 -8.25 21.17
N HIS A 413 -0.24 -8.92 20.38
CA HIS A 413 -0.39 -10.37 20.43
C HIS A 413 0.92 -11.07 20.07
N ALA A 414 1.61 -10.60 19.04
CA ALA A 414 2.90 -11.14 18.65
C ALA A 414 3.93 -11.00 19.77
N VAL A 415 4.08 -9.81 20.34
CA VAL A 415 5.09 -9.52 21.37
C VAL A 415 4.86 -10.35 22.65
N ASN A 416 3.60 -10.60 23.02
CA ASN A 416 3.25 -11.38 24.21
C ASN A 416 3.35 -12.90 23.99
N HIS A 417 3.51 -13.37 22.75
CA HIS A 417 3.57 -14.80 22.45
C HIS A 417 4.97 -15.35 22.77
N PRO A 418 5.11 -16.51 23.45
CA PRO A 418 6.41 -17.03 23.90
C PRO A 418 7.40 -17.27 22.74
N ALA A 419 6.89 -17.70 21.58
CA ALA A 419 7.72 -17.89 20.40
C ALA A 419 8.39 -16.58 19.89
N TYR A 420 7.86 -15.39 20.21
CA TYR A 420 8.39 -14.11 19.73
C TYR A 420 9.85 -13.86 20.14
N LEU A 421 10.30 -14.43 21.26
CA LEU A 421 11.68 -14.29 21.72
C LEU A 421 12.63 -15.32 21.08
N VAL A 422 12.09 -16.42 20.55
CA VAL A 422 12.85 -17.56 20.03
C VAL A 422 13.00 -17.48 18.51
N VAL A 423 11.90 -17.28 17.78
CA VAL A 423 11.89 -17.38 16.31
C VAL A 423 12.59 -16.18 15.67
N SER A 424 13.28 -16.38 14.55
CA SER A 424 13.87 -15.27 13.78
C SER A 424 12.81 -14.56 12.90
N GLY A 425 13.15 -13.38 12.38
CA GLY A 425 12.28 -12.71 11.40
C GLY A 425 12.17 -13.50 10.09
N ASP A 426 13.25 -14.18 9.71
CA ASP A 426 13.33 -15.01 8.50
C ASP A 426 12.47 -16.27 8.65
N ASP A 427 12.41 -16.87 9.85
CA ASP A 427 11.52 -18.02 10.16
C ASP A 427 10.05 -17.64 9.97
N ILE A 428 9.65 -16.47 10.48
CA ILE A 428 8.28 -15.96 10.33
C ILE A 428 7.98 -15.65 8.88
N ALA A 429 8.89 -14.98 8.17
CA ALA A 429 8.69 -14.65 6.76
C ALA A 429 8.53 -15.91 5.91
N LEU A 430 9.38 -16.92 6.13
CA LEU A 430 9.31 -18.22 5.45
C LEU A 430 8.01 -18.97 5.80
N ALA A 431 7.65 -19.08 7.08
CA ALA A 431 6.42 -19.73 7.52
C ALA A 431 5.17 -19.04 6.95
N SER A 432 5.15 -17.71 6.91
CA SER A 432 4.07 -16.92 6.30
C SER A 432 3.95 -17.22 4.81
N ARG A 433 5.08 -17.27 4.09
CA ARG A 433 5.12 -17.54 2.66
C ARG A 433 4.63 -18.95 2.34
N ILE A 434 5.09 -19.95 3.11
CA ILE A 434 4.58 -21.33 3.03
C ILE A 434 3.08 -21.33 3.22
N LYS A 435 2.58 -20.71 4.30
CA LYS A 435 1.14 -20.62 4.58
C LYS A 435 0.35 -20.03 3.41
N PHE A 436 0.79 -18.91 2.83
CA PHE A 436 0.09 -18.28 1.70
C PHE A 436 0.14 -19.11 0.42
N THR A 437 1.25 -19.82 0.17
CA THR A 437 1.36 -20.74 -0.97
C THR A 437 0.44 -21.95 -0.79
N LEU A 438 0.32 -22.49 0.42
CA LEU A 438 -0.45 -23.70 0.72
C LEU A 438 -1.96 -23.45 0.79
N GLU A 439 -2.38 -22.45 1.56
CA GLU A 439 -3.80 -22.20 1.79
C GLU A 439 -4.47 -21.51 0.57
N GLY A 440 -3.65 -20.93 -0.31
CA GLY A 440 -4.07 -19.97 -1.32
C GLY A 440 -4.62 -18.72 -0.63
N ILE A 441 -4.17 -17.53 -1.04
CA ILE A 441 -4.88 -16.33 -0.61
C ILE A 441 -6.24 -16.37 -1.32
N ARG A 442 -7.27 -16.85 -0.61
CA ARG A 442 -8.64 -16.75 -1.10
C ARG A 442 -8.98 -15.27 -1.06
N PRO A 443 -9.10 -14.57 -2.21
CA PRO A 443 -9.59 -13.21 -2.19
C PRO A 443 -10.93 -13.25 -1.44
N PRO A 444 -11.22 -12.29 -0.54
CA PRO A 444 -12.55 -12.21 0.06
C PRO A 444 -13.55 -12.23 -1.10
N HIS A 445 -14.33 -13.33 -1.22
CA HIS A 445 -15.28 -13.48 -2.31
C HIS A 445 -16.04 -12.16 -2.44
N ARG A 446 -16.03 -11.55 -3.62
CA ARG A 446 -16.76 -10.30 -3.92
C ARG A 446 -18.21 -10.37 -3.38
N ASN A 447 -18.79 -11.57 -3.43
CA ASN A 447 -20.11 -11.90 -2.88
C ASN A 447 -20.21 -11.80 -1.35
N ARG A 448 -19.17 -12.08 -0.56
CA ARG A 448 -19.22 -11.88 0.91
C ARG A 448 -19.21 -10.41 1.29
N ALA A 449 -18.48 -9.56 0.58
CA ALA A 449 -18.53 -8.11 0.79
C ALA A 449 -19.89 -7.55 0.38
N TYR A 450 -20.42 -7.99 -0.77
CA TYR A 450 -21.76 -7.63 -1.24
C TYR A 450 -22.85 -8.11 -0.28
N ASN A 451 -22.79 -9.38 0.16
CA ASN A 451 -23.74 -9.95 1.12
C ASN A 451 -23.62 -9.28 2.49
N LYS A 452 -22.42 -8.90 2.96
CA LYS A 452 -22.25 -8.13 4.20
C LYS A 452 -22.85 -6.71 4.07
N LEU A 453 -22.63 -6.02 2.96
CA LEU A 453 -23.24 -4.71 2.66
C LEU A 453 -24.77 -4.81 2.60
N GLU A 454 -25.28 -5.86 1.95
CA GLU A 454 -26.71 -6.13 1.85
C GLU A 454 -27.32 -6.47 3.23
N GLN A 455 -26.61 -7.27 4.03
CA GLN A 455 -27.02 -7.62 5.39
C GLN A 455 -26.96 -6.41 6.33
N HIS A 456 -25.98 -5.52 6.15
CA HIS A 456 -25.91 -4.26 6.89
C HIS A 456 -27.05 -3.33 6.49
N HIS A 457 -27.35 -3.19 5.19
CA HIS A 457 -28.51 -2.46 4.68
C HIS A 457 -29.84 -3.00 5.22
N ARG A 458 -30.01 -4.32 5.32
CA ARG A 458 -31.21 -4.92 5.94
C ARG A 458 -31.31 -4.57 7.44
N CYS A 459 -30.18 -4.58 8.16
CA CYS A 459 -30.15 -4.21 9.58
C CYS A 459 -30.45 -2.72 9.82
N THR A 460 -29.90 -1.80 9.01
CA THR A 460 -30.24 -0.37 9.11
C THR A 460 -31.68 -0.10 8.69
N LYS A 461 -32.21 -0.79 7.68
CA LYS A 461 -33.62 -0.64 7.26
C LYS A 461 -34.59 -1.10 8.35
N HIS A 462 -34.29 -2.19 9.07
CA HIS A 462 -35.07 -2.57 10.25
C HIS A 462 -34.91 -1.57 11.40
N ARG A 463 -33.73 -1.01 11.65
CA ARG A 463 -33.54 -0.03 12.74
C ARG A 463 -34.28 1.29 12.50
N ILE A 464 -34.34 1.76 11.25
CA ILE A 464 -35.11 2.95 10.85
C ILE A 464 -36.62 2.68 10.93
N SER A 465 -37.05 1.44 10.63
CA SER A 465 -38.45 1.01 10.82
C SER A 465 -38.87 0.99 12.29
N TRP A 466 -37.97 0.69 13.24
CA TRP A 466 -38.30 0.74 14.67
C TRP A 466 -38.27 2.18 15.24
N SER A 467 -37.40 3.07 14.73
CA SER A 467 -37.39 4.47 15.17
C SER A 467 -38.58 5.28 14.65
N THR A 468 -39.20 4.86 13.53
CA THR A 468 -40.41 5.51 13.00
C THR A 468 -41.70 5.05 13.68
N TYR A 469 -41.72 3.88 14.34
CA TYR A 469 -42.89 3.43 15.10
C TYR A 469 -42.97 3.95 16.54
N SER A 470 -41.88 4.47 17.11
CA SER A 470 -41.89 5.02 18.48
C SER A 470 -42.02 6.56 18.57
N CYS A 471 -42.18 7.25 17.44
CA CYS A 471 -42.27 8.72 17.39
C CYS A 471 -43.60 9.23 16.81
N ARG A 472 -44.71 8.57 17.18
CA ARG A 472 -46.06 8.98 16.81
C ARG A 472 -46.97 9.04 18.03
N HIS A 473 -46.61 9.84 19.03
CA HIS A 473 -47.53 10.45 20.00
C HIS A 473 -46.76 11.46 20.88
N ARG A 474 -46.49 12.65 20.35
CA ARG A 474 -46.34 13.88 21.13
C ARG A 474 -46.58 15.08 20.22
N SER A 475 -47.84 15.51 20.21
CA SER A 475 -48.30 16.77 19.66
C SER A 475 -47.73 17.91 20.51
N TRP A 476 -46.88 18.76 19.94
CA TRP A 476 -46.62 20.10 20.48
C TRP A 476 -46.63 21.12 19.34
N GLN A 477 -47.38 22.18 19.60
CA GLN A 477 -47.77 23.25 18.69
C GLN A 477 -46.64 24.25 18.43
N SER A 478 -46.70 24.84 17.24
CA SER A 478 -46.32 26.23 16.88
C SER A 478 -44.93 26.77 17.26
N GLY A 479 -44.16 27.10 16.22
CA GLY A 479 -43.03 28.01 16.30
C GLY A 479 -42.29 28.11 14.96
N GLN A 480 -42.78 28.97 14.06
CA GLN A 480 -42.10 29.34 12.82
C GLN A 480 -40.76 30.02 13.11
N SER A 481 -39.68 29.53 12.52
CA SER A 481 -38.54 30.36 12.15
C SER A 481 -37.80 29.75 10.96
N SER A 482 -37.74 30.55 9.90
CA SER A 482 -37.17 30.25 8.60
C SER A 482 -35.65 30.07 8.70
N ILE A 483 -35.13 28.92 8.26
CA ILE A 483 -33.71 28.73 7.99
C ILE A 483 -33.53 28.74 6.47
N HIS A 484 -32.85 29.78 5.98
CA HIS A 484 -32.33 29.83 4.63
C HIS A 484 -31.17 28.81 4.51
N CYS A 485 -31.39 27.76 3.72
CA CYS A 485 -30.31 26.93 3.18
C CYS A 485 -29.60 27.70 2.06
N LEU A 486 -28.30 27.91 2.19
CA LEU A 486 -27.40 28.17 1.07
C LEU A 486 -26.38 27.03 1.04
N VAL A 487 -26.33 26.39 -0.14
CA VAL A 487 -25.43 25.31 -0.55
C VAL A 487 -24.02 25.86 -0.77
#